data_AF-C8PFL9-F1
#
_entry.id   AF-C8PFL9-F1
#
_cell.length_a   1.000
_cell.length_b   1.000
_cell.length_c   1.000
_cell.angle_alpha   90.00
_cell.angle_beta   90.00
_cell.angle_gamma   90.00
#
_symmetry.space_group_name_H-M   'P 1'
#
loop_
_entity.id
_entity.type
_entity.pdbx_description
1 polymer ?
#
loop_
_entity_poly.entity_id
_entity_poly.type
_entity_poly.pdbx_seq_one_letter_code
_entity_poly.pdbx_strand_id
1 'polypeptide(L)'
;MESLLENYDKEPFLIASDGFLSGFLPKPCLPLSVFGKNIDKKAIRKKIWLKADDFAEGKFQNALAGDELESKIKQNATIKNSINYATFTTDADEFAPFALIETALPPLDIYFLIDENAFSQEELKAVMHDIGECGYGKKASIGKGRFKIDKFENLNTPASKIFMALSPFVLQGSDLAIKKCFYEPFTRFGKHGGDLASSSDVTKKPVLMAQTSALIALEDESNIQFIGKSIRGVSTHKKSVQQGYAILIPTKWSGNELCKTL
;
A
#
# COMPACT_ATOMS: atom_id res chain seq x y z
N MET A 1 10.96 -20.92 4.13
CA MET A 1 10.13 -19.88 3.50
C MET A 1 8.74 -20.40 3.15
N GLU A 2 8.58 -21.54 2.46
CA GLU A 2 7.23 -22.10 2.20
C GLU A 2 6.45 -22.43 3.49
N SER A 3 7.14 -22.90 4.53
CA SER A 3 6.56 -23.15 5.86
C SER A 3 5.90 -21.92 6.49
N LEU A 4 6.47 -20.73 6.27
CA LEU A 4 5.91 -19.47 6.78
C LEU A 4 4.57 -19.11 6.12
N LEU A 5 4.31 -19.65 4.93
CA LEU A 5 3.07 -19.42 4.20
C LEU A 5 1.97 -20.41 4.56
N GLU A 6 2.23 -21.48 5.32
CA GLU A 6 1.22 -22.49 5.65
C GLU A 6 0.11 -21.91 6.53
N ASN A 7 0.48 -21.16 7.58
CA ASN A 7 -0.46 -20.58 8.54
C ASN A 7 -0.76 -19.10 8.31
N TYR A 8 -0.32 -18.52 7.19
CA TYR A 8 -0.44 -17.09 6.91
C TYR A 8 -1.88 -16.56 6.95
N ASP A 9 -2.89 -17.41 6.70
CA ASP A 9 -4.32 -17.02 6.77
C ASP A 9 -4.85 -16.84 8.20
N LYS A 10 -4.13 -17.32 9.21
CA LYS A 10 -4.52 -17.22 10.62
C LYS A 10 -3.52 -16.38 11.41
N GLU A 11 -2.24 -16.67 11.20
CA GLU A 11 -1.11 -16.09 11.93
C GLU A 11 -0.10 -15.56 10.91
N PRO A 12 -0.33 -14.35 10.38
CA PRO A 12 0.57 -13.77 9.39
C PRO A 12 1.90 -13.40 10.05
N PHE A 13 2.99 -14.05 9.63
CA PHE A 13 4.35 -13.72 10.12
C PHE A 13 4.81 -12.30 9.75
N LEU A 14 4.23 -11.73 8.68
CA LEU A 14 4.57 -10.42 8.14
C LEU A 14 3.35 -9.79 7.47
N ILE A 15 3.07 -8.53 7.79
CA ILE A 15 2.12 -7.68 7.10
C ILE A 15 2.86 -6.41 6.66
N ALA A 16 2.81 -6.09 5.37
CA ALA A 16 3.39 -4.86 4.84
C ALA A 16 2.30 -3.83 4.52
N SER A 17 2.57 -2.55 4.80
CA SER A 17 1.74 -1.44 4.36
C SER A 17 2.02 -1.04 2.91
N ASP A 18 1.22 -0.12 2.38
CA ASP A 18 1.63 0.68 1.22
C ASP A 18 2.76 1.66 1.62
N GLY A 19 3.42 2.27 0.62
CA GLY A 19 4.43 3.31 0.85
C GLY A 19 3.81 4.69 0.93
N PHE A 20 4.20 5.45 1.95
CA PHE A 20 3.70 6.80 2.22
C PHE A 20 4.83 7.82 2.12
N LEU A 21 4.52 9.07 1.81
CA LEU A 21 5.53 10.12 1.81
C LEU A 21 6.13 10.27 3.21
N SER A 22 7.46 10.30 3.32
CA SER A 22 8.11 10.30 4.62
C SER A 22 7.64 11.45 5.52
N GLY A 23 7.21 11.12 6.74
CA GLY A 23 6.60 12.06 7.70
C GLY A 23 5.12 12.40 7.47
N PHE A 24 4.48 11.77 6.49
CA PHE A 24 3.05 11.97 6.18
C PHE A 24 2.29 10.66 6.11
N LEU A 25 1.00 10.73 6.44
CA LEU A 25 0.02 9.66 6.29
C LEU A 25 -1.10 10.11 5.34
N PRO A 26 -1.80 9.17 4.68
CA PRO A 26 -2.92 9.54 3.84
C PRO A 26 -4.08 10.04 4.70
N LYS A 27 -4.85 10.98 4.17
CA LYS A 27 -6.10 11.45 4.76
C LYS A 27 -7.08 10.28 4.79
N PRO A 28 -7.69 9.96 5.95
CA PRO A 28 -8.68 8.91 6.02
C PRO A 28 -9.81 9.07 4.99
N CYS A 29 -10.30 7.93 4.52
CA CYS A 29 -11.49 7.84 3.69
C CYS A 29 -12.70 8.18 4.55
N LEU A 30 -13.22 9.39 4.36
CA LEU A 30 -14.41 9.89 5.05
C LEU A 30 -15.39 10.46 4.04
N PRO A 31 -16.71 10.29 4.24
CA PRO A 31 -17.70 10.96 3.43
C PRO A 31 -17.48 12.48 3.44
N LEU A 32 -17.56 13.10 2.27
CA LEU A 32 -17.34 14.55 2.15
C LEU A 32 -18.29 15.38 3.03
N SER A 33 -19.46 14.83 3.35
CA SER A 33 -20.42 15.46 4.24
C SER A 33 -19.80 15.79 5.61
N VAL A 34 -18.85 14.98 6.10
CA VAL A 34 -18.18 15.16 7.41
C VAL A 34 -17.36 16.45 7.47
N PHE A 35 -16.96 17.01 6.31
CA PHE A 35 -16.15 18.22 6.21
C PHE A 35 -16.99 19.51 6.07
N GLY A 36 -18.33 19.42 6.15
CA GLY A 36 -19.25 20.57 6.11
C GLY A 36 -19.96 20.77 4.76
N LYS A 37 -20.93 21.70 4.71
CA LYS A 37 -21.81 21.91 3.54
C LYS A 37 -21.25 22.87 2.47
N ASN A 38 -20.43 23.85 2.85
CA ASN A 38 -19.91 24.91 1.96
C ASN A 38 -18.41 24.74 1.65
N ILE A 39 -18.01 23.53 1.28
CA ILE A 39 -16.61 23.19 0.98
C ILE A 39 -16.42 22.93 -0.51
N ASP A 40 -15.26 23.33 -1.03
CA ASP A 40 -14.82 22.89 -2.35
C ASP A 40 -14.45 21.39 -2.31
N LYS A 41 -15.42 20.56 -2.72
CA LYS A 41 -15.29 19.11 -2.80
C LYS A 41 -14.13 18.66 -3.71
N LYS A 42 -13.81 19.43 -4.75
CA LYS A 42 -12.73 19.10 -5.68
C LYS A 42 -11.38 19.37 -5.04
N ALA A 43 -11.25 20.48 -4.30
CA ALA A 43 -10.05 20.79 -3.55
C ALA A 43 -9.77 19.76 -2.44
N ILE A 44 -10.77 19.38 -1.65
CA ILE A 44 -10.61 18.40 -0.56
C ILE A 44 -10.17 17.03 -1.07
N ARG A 45 -10.69 16.58 -2.22
CA ARG A 45 -10.27 15.29 -2.81
C ARG A 45 -8.81 15.27 -3.25
N LYS A 46 -8.23 16.43 -3.58
CA LYS A 46 -6.80 16.54 -3.92
C LYS A 46 -5.89 16.54 -2.70
N LYS A 47 -6.42 16.89 -1.53
CA LYS A 47 -5.70 16.94 -0.25
C LYS A 47 -5.61 15.53 0.34
N ILE A 48 -4.47 14.89 0.09
CA ILE A 48 -4.22 13.49 0.42
C ILE A 48 -3.29 13.37 1.63
N TRP A 49 -2.37 14.29 1.86
CA TRP A 49 -1.26 14.07 2.80
C TRP A 49 -1.48 14.82 4.12
N LEU A 50 -1.43 14.10 5.24
CA LEU A 50 -1.52 14.64 6.59
C LEU A 50 -0.20 14.42 7.33
N LYS A 51 0.21 15.39 8.13
CA LYS A 51 1.31 15.18 9.09
C LYS A 51 0.88 14.19 10.17
N ALA A 52 1.84 13.44 10.72
CA ALA A 52 1.56 12.43 11.74
C ALA A 52 0.83 13.02 12.97
N ASP A 53 1.22 14.21 13.44
CA ASP A 53 0.58 14.87 14.59
C ASP A 53 -0.88 15.26 14.30
N ASP A 54 -1.14 15.88 13.14
CA ASP A 54 -2.50 16.22 12.71
C ASP A 54 -3.36 14.96 12.54
N PHE A 55 -2.77 13.88 12.03
CA PHE A 55 -3.43 12.59 11.92
C PHE A 55 -3.80 12.02 13.29
N ALA A 56 -2.86 11.99 14.25
CA ALA A 56 -3.10 11.46 15.58
C ALA A 56 -4.20 12.25 16.33
N GLU A 57 -4.26 13.56 16.12
CA GLU A 57 -5.26 14.45 16.72
C GLU A 57 -6.61 14.46 15.98
N GLY A 58 -6.72 13.82 14.82
CA GLY A 58 -7.95 13.79 14.03
C GLY A 58 -8.23 15.06 13.22
N LYS A 59 -7.22 15.91 13.02
CA LYS A 59 -7.31 17.19 12.30
C LYS A 59 -7.25 17.00 10.78
N PHE A 60 -8.15 16.18 10.24
CA PHE A 60 -8.11 15.76 8.83
C PHE A 60 -8.28 16.90 7.81
N GLN A 61 -8.81 18.06 8.23
CA GLN A 61 -8.91 19.28 7.42
C GLN A 61 -7.55 19.89 7.07
N ASN A 62 -6.50 19.59 7.83
CA ASN A 62 -5.14 20.10 7.63
C ASN A 62 -4.39 19.36 6.50
N ALA A 63 -5.07 18.45 5.79
CA ALA A 63 -4.46 17.71 4.70
C ALA A 63 -3.98 18.66 3.59
N LEU A 64 -2.83 18.29 3.03
CA LEU A 64 -2.12 18.98 1.97
C LEU A 64 -2.30 18.22 0.65
N ALA A 65 -2.32 18.96 -0.44
CA ALA A 65 -2.29 18.43 -1.78
C ALA A 65 -0.86 18.09 -2.20
N GLY A 66 -0.70 17.16 -3.14
CA GLY A 66 0.61 16.68 -3.59
C GLY A 66 1.52 17.77 -4.19
N ASP A 67 0.93 18.82 -4.74
CA ASP A 67 1.61 19.98 -5.32
C ASP A 67 2.14 20.97 -4.28
N GLU A 68 1.58 20.96 -3.06
CA GLU A 68 1.99 21.79 -1.92
C GLU A 68 3.22 21.22 -1.19
N LEU A 69 3.62 19.99 -1.49
CA LEU A 69 4.74 19.29 -0.85
C LEU A 69 6.05 19.50 -1.63
N GLU A 70 7.16 19.67 -0.91
CA GLU A 70 8.49 19.81 -1.52
C GLU A 70 8.98 18.51 -2.17
N SER A 71 8.68 17.37 -1.53
CA SER A 71 9.09 16.02 -1.93
C SER A 71 8.14 15.46 -3.01
N LYS A 72 8.36 15.88 -4.26
CA LYS A 72 7.52 15.50 -5.41
C LYS A 72 8.02 14.25 -6.12
N ILE A 73 7.07 13.43 -6.60
CA ILE A 73 7.32 12.40 -7.60
C ILE A 73 7.76 13.09 -8.89
N LYS A 74 8.92 12.73 -9.43
CA LYS A 74 9.44 13.27 -10.69
C LYS A 74 9.27 12.23 -11.78
N GLN A 75 8.76 12.65 -12.94
CA GLN A 75 8.64 11.81 -14.12
C GLN A 75 9.49 12.36 -15.24
N ASN A 76 10.33 11.52 -15.82
CA ASN A 76 11.15 11.85 -16.97
C ASN A 76 10.88 10.86 -18.09
N ALA A 77 10.71 11.35 -19.31
CA ALA A 77 10.59 10.50 -20.49
C ALA A 77 11.99 10.26 -21.07
N THR A 78 12.44 9.01 -21.07
CA THR A 78 13.69 8.58 -21.70
C THR A 78 13.37 7.86 -23.00
N ILE A 79 13.94 8.32 -24.11
CA ILE A 79 13.76 7.71 -25.43
C ILE A 79 14.76 6.56 -25.59
N LYS A 80 14.30 5.39 -26.03
CA LYS A 80 15.13 4.21 -26.32
C LYS A 80 14.85 3.66 -27.71
N ASN A 81 15.82 2.94 -28.26
CA ASN A 81 15.71 2.18 -29.51
C ASN A 81 15.91 0.69 -29.22
N SER A 82 15.20 -0.17 -29.96
CA SER A 82 15.53 -1.60 -30.05
C SER A 82 16.47 -1.79 -31.23
N ILE A 83 17.59 -2.49 -31.03
CA ILE A 83 18.55 -2.78 -32.10
C ILE A 83 18.60 -4.28 -32.29
N ASN A 84 18.35 -4.73 -33.52
CA ASN A 84 18.55 -6.11 -33.93
C ASN A 84 20.04 -6.33 -34.22
N TYR A 85 20.69 -7.16 -33.41
CA TYR A 85 22.14 -7.40 -33.51
C TYR A 85 22.56 -8.21 -34.75
N ALA A 86 21.63 -8.92 -35.41
CA ALA A 86 21.94 -9.67 -36.63
C ALA A 86 21.97 -8.75 -37.86
N THR A 87 21.07 -7.76 -37.91
CA THR A 87 20.93 -6.84 -39.04
C THR A 87 21.57 -5.48 -38.79
N PHE A 88 21.92 -5.17 -37.53
CA PHE A 88 22.33 -3.83 -37.06
C PHE A 88 21.30 -2.73 -37.40
N THR A 89 20.02 -3.10 -37.50
CA THR A 89 18.91 -2.17 -37.76
C THR A 89 17.97 -2.10 -36.56
N THR A 90 17.07 -1.11 -36.55
CA THR A 90 15.94 -1.10 -35.61
C THR A 90 14.87 -2.10 -36.02
N ASP A 91 14.08 -2.59 -35.07
CA ASP A 91 12.92 -3.45 -35.35
C ASP A 91 11.77 -2.63 -35.93
N ALA A 92 11.22 -3.08 -37.08
CA ALA A 92 10.31 -2.35 -37.98
C ALA A 92 10.97 -1.18 -38.74
N ASP A 93 10.39 -0.82 -39.91
CA ASP A 93 10.87 0.17 -40.89
C ASP A 93 11.57 1.41 -40.30
N GLU A 94 12.51 1.98 -41.08
CA GLU A 94 13.34 3.16 -40.80
C GLU A 94 13.03 3.92 -39.48
N PHE A 95 13.87 3.71 -38.46
CA PHE A 95 13.95 4.48 -37.20
C PHE A 95 12.66 4.52 -36.33
N ALA A 96 12.54 3.55 -35.41
CA ALA A 96 11.39 3.41 -34.49
C ALA A 96 11.74 3.60 -32.99
N PRO A 97 12.00 4.84 -32.50
CA PRO A 97 12.21 5.10 -31.08
C PRO A 97 10.92 4.94 -30.26
N PHE A 98 11.07 4.44 -29.02
CA PHE A 98 9.99 4.37 -28.04
C PHE A 98 10.34 5.09 -26.74
N ALA A 99 9.35 5.78 -26.17
CA ALA A 99 9.50 6.46 -24.89
C ALA A 99 9.28 5.52 -23.71
N LEU A 100 10.15 5.62 -22.71
CA LEU A 100 9.98 5.03 -21.40
C LEU A 100 9.82 6.14 -20.37
N ILE A 101 8.65 6.16 -19.72
CA ILE A 101 8.43 7.02 -18.57
C ILE A 101 9.13 6.40 -17.36
N GLU A 102 10.08 7.13 -16.81
CA GLU A 102 10.77 6.80 -15.58
C GLU A 102 10.24 7.67 -14.44
N THR A 103 9.88 7.04 -13.34
CA THR A 103 9.36 7.71 -12.15
C THR A 103 10.39 7.63 -11.04
N ALA A 104 10.88 8.78 -10.58
CA ALA A 104 11.68 8.90 -9.38
C ALA A 104 10.76 9.23 -8.20
N LEU A 105 10.75 8.33 -7.21
CA LEU A 105 9.95 8.50 -5.99
C LEU A 105 10.76 9.32 -4.96
N PRO A 106 10.09 10.20 -4.19
CA PRO A 106 10.70 10.79 -3.01
C PRO A 106 10.94 9.71 -1.92
N PRO A 107 11.63 10.05 -0.80
CA PRO A 107 11.69 9.16 0.36
C PRO A 107 10.29 8.74 0.82
N LEU A 108 10.12 7.44 1.04
CA LEU A 108 8.86 6.84 1.48
C LEU A 108 9.06 6.08 2.79
N ASP A 109 8.05 6.15 3.65
CA ASP A 109 7.92 5.32 4.83
C ASP A 109 7.03 4.12 4.51
N ILE A 110 7.48 2.92 4.88
CA ILE A 110 6.71 1.66 4.79
C ILE A 110 6.69 1.04 6.18
N TYR A 111 5.52 0.59 6.59
CA TYR A 111 5.29 -0.02 7.89
C TYR A 111 5.18 -1.53 7.75
N PHE A 112 5.75 -2.22 8.72
CA PHE A 112 5.70 -3.68 8.81
C PHE A 112 5.21 -4.08 10.20
N LEU A 113 4.33 -5.07 10.23
CA LEU A 113 3.98 -5.80 11.45
C LEU A 113 4.52 -7.21 11.30
N ILE A 114 5.33 -7.65 12.26
CA ILE A 114 6.00 -8.96 12.23
C ILE A 114 5.66 -9.77 13.48
N ASP A 115 5.58 -11.09 13.33
CA ASP A 115 5.66 -12.02 14.46
C ASP A 115 7.13 -12.41 14.65
N GLU A 116 7.76 -11.84 15.68
CA GLU A 116 9.18 -12.06 15.95
C GLU A 116 9.54 -13.52 16.28
N ASN A 117 8.57 -14.38 16.60
CA ASN A 117 8.83 -15.81 16.79
C ASN A 117 9.05 -16.54 15.46
N ALA A 118 8.48 -16.01 14.36
CA ALA A 118 8.50 -16.64 13.05
C ALA A 118 9.40 -15.89 12.05
N PHE A 119 9.55 -14.57 12.19
CA PHE A 119 10.34 -13.73 11.30
C PHE A 119 10.90 -12.51 12.04
N SER A 120 12.21 -12.45 12.21
CA SER A 120 12.88 -11.46 13.06
C SER A 120 13.04 -10.10 12.39
N GLN A 121 13.29 -9.06 13.20
CA GLN A 121 13.60 -7.74 12.69
C GLN A 121 14.90 -7.72 11.85
N GLU A 122 15.90 -8.52 12.20
CA GLU A 122 17.16 -8.69 11.46
C GLU A 122 16.91 -9.34 10.10
N GLU A 123 16.05 -10.36 10.04
CA GLU A 123 15.66 -11.00 8.78
C GLU A 123 14.92 -10.01 7.87
N LEU A 124 14.00 -9.22 8.42
CA LEU A 124 13.33 -8.15 7.68
C LEU A 124 14.34 -7.13 7.11
N LYS A 125 15.31 -6.69 7.92
CA LYS A 125 16.36 -5.75 7.49
C LYS A 125 17.18 -6.34 6.34
N ALA A 126 17.61 -7.60 6.44
CA ALA A 126 18.37 -8.28 5.41
C ALA A 126 17.56 -8.40 4.10
N VAL A 127 16.31 -8.88 4.19
CA VAL A 127 15.43 -9.01 3.01
C VAL A 127 15.19 -7.66 2.34
N MET A 128 14.91 -6.61 3.10
CA MET A 128 14.67 -5.28 2.54
C MET A 128 15.93 -4.68 1.89
N HIS A 129 17.11 -4.93 2.47
CA HIS A 129 18.38 -4.55 1.86
C HIS A 129 18.59 -5.27 0.52
N ASP A 130 18.38 -6.59 0.48
CA ASP A 130 18.53 -7.39 -0.75
C ASP A 130 17.55 -6.94 -1.84
N ILE A 131 16.29 -6.67 -1.47
CA ILE A 131 15.31 -6.10 -2.41
C ILE A 131 15.77 -4.73 -2.93
N GLY A 132 16.37 -3.90 -2.08
CA GLY A 132 16.92 -2.60 -2.45
C GLY A 132 18.04 -2.69 -3.49
N GLU A 133 18.93 -3.68 -3.37
CA GLU A 133 20.04 -3.92 -4.31
C GLU A 133 19.58 -4.60 -5.61
N CYS A 134 18.68 -5.59 -5.52
CA CYS A 134 18.12 -6.26 -6.69
C CYS A 134 17.16 -5.37 -7.49
N GLY A 135 16.45 -4.48 -6.81
CA GLY A 135 15.41 -3.62 -7.36
C GLY A 135 14.01 -4.22 -7.28
N TYR A 136 13.03 -3.39 -6.93
CA TYR A 136 11.62 -3.77 -6.80
C TYR A 136 10.78 -3.35 -8.02
N GLY A 137 9.94 -4.27 -8.50
CA GLY A 137 8.91 -3.99 -9.51
C GLY A 137 9.37 -4.16 -10.96
N LYS A 138 8.71 -3.42 -11.87
CA LYS A 138 8.93 -3.58 -13.32
C LYS A 138 10.34 -3.14 -13.70
N LYS A 139 11.02 -3.93 -14.55
CA LYS A 139 12.35 -3.61 -15.11
C LYS A 139 13.49 -3.58 -14.07
N ALA A 140 13.36 -4.33 -12.97
CA ALA A 140 14.45 -4.57 -12.03
C ALA A 140 15.72 -5.12 -12.72
N SER A 141 15.55 -5.99 -13.72
CA SER A 141 16.66 -6.57 -14.52
C SER A 141 17.53 -5.56 -15.27
N ILE A 142 17.04 -4.33 -15.49
CA ILE A 142 17.82 -3.23 -16.09
C ILE A 142 18.14 -2.13 -15.06
N GLY A 143 18.15 -2.48 -13.77
CA GLY A 143 18.55 -1.61 -12.67
C GLY A 143 17.49 -0.64 -12.15
N LYS A 144 16.21 -0.83 -12.47
CA LYS A 144 15.12 0.01 -11.94
C LYS A 144 14.61 -0.50 -10.59
N GLY A 145 13.97 0.39 -9.82
CA GLY A 145 13.34 0.03 -8.55
C GLY A 145 14.31 -0.20 -7.38
N ARG A 146 15.60 0.12 -7.55
CA ARG A 146 16.58 0.09 -6.47
C ARG A 146 16.34 1.21 -5.49
N PHE A 147 16.59 0.95 -4.21
CA PHE A 147 16.45 1.93 -3.13
C PHE A 147 17.45 1.63 -2.01
N LYS A 148 17.63 2.59 -1.13
CA LYS A 148 18.36 2.43 0.13
C LYS A 148 17.43 2.70 1.28
N ILE A 149 17.67 2.02 2.38
CA ILE A 149 16.93 2.21 3.62
C ILE A 149 17.72 3.19 4.47
N ASP A 150 17.07 4.27 4.88
CA ASP A 150 17.69 5.29 5.74
C ASP A 150 17.65 4.85 7.21
N LYS A 151 16.45 4.49 7.70
CA LYS A 151 16.21 4.14 9.09
C LYS A 151 15.22 3.00 9.26
N PHE A 152 15.38 2.25 10.35
CA PHE A 152 14.40 1.30 10.87
C PHE A 152 14.00 1.75 12.27
N GLU A 153 12.72 2.03 12.48
CA GLU A 153 12.18 2.49 13.76
C GLU A 153 11.04 1.57 14.20
N ASN A 154 11.00 1.27 15.49
CA ASN A 154 9.91 0.51 16.09
C ASN A 154 8.83 1.49 16.54
N LEU A 155 7.57 1.16 16.26
CA LEU A 155 6.43 1.99 16.60
C LEU A 155 5.52 1.26 17.56
N ASN A 156 5.15 1.95 18.63
CA ASN A 156 4.12 1.50 19.56
C ASN A 156 2.87 2.34 19.35
N THR A 157 1.73 1.68 19.17
CA THR A 157 0.45 2.34 18.98
C THR A 157 -0.40 2.21 20.25
N PRO A 158 -0.99 3.31 20.75
CA PRO A 158 -1.88 3.24 21.90
C PRO A 158 -3.21 2.55 21.54
N ALA A 159 -3.97 2.19 22.57
CA ALA A 159 -5.34 1.75 22.41
C ALA A 159 -6.19 2.84 21.75
N SER A 160 -7.14 2.43 20.93
CA SER A 160 -8.11 3.35 20.35
C SER A 160 -9.42 2.65 20.00
N LYS A 161 -10.45 3.44 19.74
CA LYS A 161 -11.67 2.99 19.07
C LYS A 161 -11.63 3.24 17.57
N ILE A 162 -10.78 4.15 17.12
CA ILE A 162 -10.73 4.61 15.72
C ILE A 162 -9.35 4.35 15.15
N PHE A 163 -9.33 3.70 14.00
CA PHE A 163 -8.13 3.29 13.29
C PHE A 163 -8.20 3.67 11.81
N MET A 164 -7.04 3.81 11.20
CA MET A 164 -6.88 3.85 9.75
C MET A 164 -6.08 2.64 9.26
N ALA A 165 -6.53 2.01 8.18
CA ALA A 165 -5.82 0.91 7.53
C ALA A 165 -4.70 1.44 6.61
N LEU A 166 -3.49 0.89 6.76
CA LEU A 166 -2.29 1.29 6.01
C LEU A 166 -2.04 0.48 4.73
N SER A 167 -2.92 -0.45 4.36
CA SER A 167 -2.88 -1.12 3.06
C SER A 167 -4.28 -1.60 2.67
N PRO A 168 -4.49 -2.08 1.44
CA PRO A 168 -5.76 -2.65 1.05
C PRO A 168 -5.99 -3.99 1.74
N PHE A 169 -7.20 -4.20 2.27
CA PHE A 169 -7.54 -5.40 3.04
C PHE A 169 -8.91 -5.97 2.71
N VAL A 170 -9.13 -7.23 3.07
CA VAL A 170 -10.41 -7.91 2.92
C VAL A 170 -11.21 -7.75 4.20
N LEU A 171 -12.28 -6.95 4.16
CA LEU A 171 -13.13 -6.72 5.32
C LEU A 171 -13.92 -7.97 5.75
N GLN A 172 -14.26 -8.85 4.80
CA GLN A 172 -15.15 -9.99 5.05
C GLN A 172 -14.51 -11.05 5.97
N GLY A 173 -15.23 -11.43 7.02
CA GLY A 173 -14.79 -12.43 7.99
C GLY A 173 -13.85 -11.87 9.06
N SER A 174 -13.91 -10.56 9.31
CA SER A 174 -13.33 -9.95 10.49
C SER A 174 -14.21 -10.25 11.70
N ASP A 175 -13.63 -10.80 12.77
CA ASP A 175 -14.31 -11.07 14.05
C ASP A 175 -14.43 -9.81 14.93
N LEU A 176 -14.07 -8.64 14.39
CA LEU A 176 -14.07 -7.38 15.13
C LEU A 176 -15.47 -6.79 15.21
N ALA A 177 -15.81 -6.28 16.40
CA ALA A 177 -17.02 -5.48 16.62
C ALA A 177 -16.89 -4.09 15.96
N ILE A 178 -17.02 -4.06 14.63
CA ILE A 178 -16.91 -2.85 13.82
C ILE A 178 -18.26 -2.10 13.85
N LYS A 179 -18.25 -0.91 14.44
CA LYS A 179 -19.39 0.00 14.46
C LYS A 179 -19.58 0.72 13.14
N LYS A 180 -18.48 1.22 12.54
CA LYS A 180 -18.47 1.87 11.22
C LYS A 180 -17.18 1.56 10.49
N CYS A 181 -17.25 1.39 9.17
CA CYS A 181 -16.08 1.30 8.31
C CYS A 181 -16.32 2.14 7.05
N PHE A 182 -15.48 3.15 6.83
CA PHE A 182 -15.52 4.01 5.66
C PHE A 182 -14.33 3.66 4.77
N TYR A 183 -14.60 3.25 3.53
CA TYR A 183 -13.57 2.85 2.59
C TYR A 183 -14.04 3.08 1.15
N GLU A 184 -13.07 3.22 0.25
CA GLU A 184 -13.30 3.09 -1.19
C GLU A 184 -13.05 1.63 -1.60
N PRO A 185 -13.88 1.04 -2.48
CA PRO A 185 -13.58 -0.27 -3.05
C PRO A 185 -12.32 -0.22 -3.93
N PHE A 186 -11.44 -1.19 -3.75
CA PHE A 186 -10.22 -1.36 -4.54
C PHE A 186 -10.19 -2.75 -5.16
N THR A 187 -9.90 -2.85 -6.46
CA THR A 187 -9.67 -4.14 -7.11
C THR A 187 -8.19 -4.32 -7.40
N ARG A 188 -7.57 -5.32 -6.76
CA ARG A 188 -6.16 -5.64 -7.00
C ARG A 188 -6.03 -6.61 -8.16
N PHE A 189 -5.35 -6.15 -9.20
CA PHE A 189 -4.92 -6.98 -10.33
C PHE A 189 -3.46 -7.35 -10.13
N GLY A 190 -3.15 -8.63 -10.25
CA GLY A 190 -1.80 -9.15 -10.00
C GLY A 190 -1.32 -10.03 -11.14
N LYS A 191 0.00 -10.06 -11.29
CA LYS A 191 0.72 -11.05 -12.09
C LYS A 191 1.76 -11.72 -11.20
N HIS A 192 2.13 -12.95 -11.52
CA HIS A 192 3.27 -13.60 -10.89
C HIS A 192 4.58 -13.00 -11.39
N GLY A 193 5.56 -12.97 -10.49
CA GLY A 193 6.94 -12.59 -10.79
C GLY A 193 7.88 -13.79 -10.61
N GLY A 194 9.19 -13.53 -10.68
CA GLY A 194 10.22 -14.57 -10.48
C GLY A 194 10.05 -15.74 -11.46
N ASP A 195 10.22 -16.97 -10.96
CA ASP A 195 10.16 -18.20 -11.76
C ASP A 195 8.81 -18.39 -12.47
N LEU A 196 7.74 -17.86 -11.89
CA LEU A 196 6.40 -17.95 -12.46
C LEU A 196 6.12 -16.89 -13.55
N ALA A 197 7.00 -15.92 -13.74
CA ALA A 197 6.86 -14.90 -14.78
C ALA A 197 6.96 -15.48 -16.20
N SER A 198 7.66 -16.61 -16.36
CA SER A 198 7.82 -17.33 -17.62
C SER A 198 6.82 -18.49 -17.79
N SER A 199 5.91 -18.68 -16.84
CA SER A 199 4.88 -19.73 -16.92
C SER A 199 3.78 -19.37 -17.92
N SER A 200 3.00 -20.36 -18.34
CA SER A 200 1.84 -20.13 -19.23
C SER A 200 0.74 -19.30 -18.56
N ASP A 201 0.59 -19.42 -17.23
CA ASP A 201 -0.44 -18.77 -16.43
C ASP A 201 0.16 -17.78 -15.43
N VAL A 202 0.47 -16.57 -15.92
CA VAL A 202 1.10 -15.53 -15.11
C VAL A 202 0.08 -14.65 -14.38
N THR A 203 -1.17 -14.62 -14.82
CA THR A 203 -2.17 -13.67 -14.30
C THR A 203 -2.90 -14.21 -13.07
N LYS A 204 -3.01 -13.39 -12.02
CA LYS A 204 -3.84 -13.67 -10.84
C LYS A 204 -5.27 -13.17 -11.07
N LYS A 205 -6.24 -13.87 -10.48
CA LYS A 205 -7.64 -13.44 -10.43
C LYS A 205 -7.75 -12.09 -9.70
N PRO A 206 -8.57 -11.14 -10.19
CA PRO A 206 -8.80 -9.89 -9.50
C PRO A 206 -9.42 -10.11 -8.12
N VAL A 207 -9.02 -9.29 -7.15
CA VAL A 207 -9.52 -9.37 -5.78
C VAL A 207 -10.12 -8.03 -5.37
N LEU A 208 -11.35 -8.03 -4.88
CA LEU A 208 -12.01 -6.86 -4.30
C LEU A 208 -11.61 -6.69 -2.83
N MET A 209 -11.20 -5.47 -2.46
CA MET A 209 -10.67 -5.10 -1.14
C MET A 209 -11.22 -3.72 -0.73
N ALA A 210 -11.15 -3.42 0.56
CA ALA A 210 -11.21 -2.04 1.05
C ALA A 210 -9.85 -1.37 0.80
N GLN A 211 -9.84 -0.17 0.22
CA GLN A 211 -8.62 0.57 -0.07
C GLN A 211 -7.91 1.03 1.22
N THR A 212 -6.59 1.20 1.13
CA THR A 212 -5.76 1.99 2.04
C THR A 212 -6.42 3.31 2.41
N SER A 213 -6.17 3.80 3.61
CA SER A 213 -6.82 4.95 4.25
C SER A 213 -8.25 4.70 4.74
N ALA A 214 -8.78 3.48 4.64
CA ALA A 214 -10.06 3.15 5.24
C ALA A 214 -10.08 3.51 6.74
N LEU A 215 -11.13 4.21 7.18
CA LEU A 215 -11.34 4.53 8.59
C LEU A 215 -12.26 3.48 9.22
N ILE A 216 -11.80 2.88 10.30
CA ILE A 216 -12.49 1.82 11.03
C ILE A 216 -12.79 2.33 12.44
N ALA A 217 -14.06 2.31 12.82
CA ALA A 217 -14.51 2.61 14.16
C ALA A 217 -15.04 1.33 14.81
N LEU A 218 -14.41 0.92 15.91
CA LEU A 218 -14.82 -0.20 16.73
C LEU A 218 -15.87 0.26 17.77
N GLU A 219 -16.61 -0.70 18.33
CA GLU A 219 -17.51 -0.44 19.45
C GLU A 219 -16.73 -0.05 20.73
N ASP A 220 -15.69 -0.83 21.01
CA ASP A 220 -14.85 -0.71 22.19
C ASP A 220 -13.41 -0.33 21.86
N GLU A 221 -12.73 0.18 22.88
CA GLU A 221 -11.32 0.52 22.77
C GLU A 221 -10.49 -0.78 22.71
N SER A 222 -9.52 -0.82 21.80
CA SER A 222 -8.74 -2.02 21.51
C SER A 222 -7.29 -1.66 21.21
N ASN A 223 -6.39 -2.61 21.43
CA ASN A 223 -4.98 -2.55 21.03
C ASN A 223 -4.71 -3.36 19.75
N ILE A 224 -5.73 -3.55 18.92
CA ILE A 224 -5.58 -4.33 17.71
C ILE A 224 -4.61 -3.66 16.73
N GLN A 225 -3.74 -4.47 16.14
CA GLN A 225 -2.66 -3.99 15.26
C GLN A 225 -2.95 -4.18 13.78
N PHE A 226 -3.88 -5.06 13.41
CA PHE A 226 -4.20 -5.32 12.01
C PHE A 226 -5.64 -5.81 11.82
N ILE A 227 -6.11 -5.76 10.57
CA ILE A 227 -7.41 -6.28 10.13
C ILE A 227 -7.26 -7.03 8.81
N GLY A 228 -8.20 -7.93 8.54
CA GLY A 228 -8.39 -8.55 7.25
C GLY A 228 -7.97 -10.00 7.24
N LYS A 229 -7.74 -10.55 6.04
CA LYS A 229 -7.34 -11.93 5.83
C LYS A 229 -6.59 -12.09 4.52
N SER A 230 -5.70 -13.07 4.44
CA SER A 230 -5.16 -13.46 3.14
C SER A 230 -6.16 -14.24 2.30
N ILE A 231 -5.85 -14.33 1.02
CA ILE A 231 -6.68 -15.01 0.04
C ILE A 231 -5.84 -16.02 -0.73
N ARG A 232 -6.33 -17.26 -0.75
CA ARG A 232 -5.83 -18.34 -1.60
C ARG A 232 -6.72 -18.58 -2.81
N GLY A 233 -6.23 -19.38 -3.76
CA GLY A 233 -6.99 -19.72 -4.97
C GLY A 233 -7.15 -18.57 -5.97
N VAL A 234 -6.37 -17.49 -5.78
CA VAL A 234 -6.27 -16.34 -6.70
C VAL A 234 -5.50 -16.67 -7.98
N SER A 235 -5.03 -17.91 -8.14
CA SER A 235 -4.19 -18.35 -9.24
C SER A 235 -4.37 -19.86 -9.46
N THR A 236 -4.01 -20.36 -10.64
CA THR A 236 -3.84 -21.79 -10.91
C THR A 236 -2.71 -22.39 -10.06
N HIS A 237 -1.72 -21.57 -9.69
CA HIS A 237 -0.63 -21.93 -8.77
C HIS A 237 -1.13 -21.97 -7.31
N LYS A 238 -1.40 -23.18 -6.81
CA LYS A 238 -2.02 -23.44 -5.49
C LYS A 238 -1.27 -22.82 -4.29
N LYS A 239 0.05 -22.66 -4.38
CA LYS A 239 0.88 -22.05 -3.32
C LYS A 239 0.77 -20.52 -3.27
N SER A 240 0.08 -19.90 -4.22
CA SER A 240 -0.06 -18.44 -4.27
C SER A 240 -0.96 -17.93 -3.15
N VAL A 241 -0.41 -17.01 -2.35
CA VAL A 241 -1.14 -16.30 -1.30
C VAL A 241 -1.16 -14.81 -1.67
N GLN A 242 -2.31 -14.19 -1.50
CA GLN A 242 -2.48 -12.74 -1.61
C GLN A 242 -2.68 -12.16 -0.21
N GLN A 243 -1.82 -11.22 0.19
CA GLN A 243 -2.06 -10.42 1.40
C GLN A 243 -3.34 -9.60 1.18
N GLY A 244 -4.30 -9.80 2.08
CA GLY A 244 -5.50 -8.98 2.26
C GLY A 244 -5.63 -8.52 3.70
N TYR A 245 -4.48 -8.34 4.36
CA TYR A 245 -4.33 -7.75 5.69
C TYR A 245 -3.86 -6.31 5.58
N ALA A 246 -4.29 -5.48 6.53
CA ALA A 246 -3.77 -4.14 6.74
C ALA A 246 -3.41 -3.86 8.19
N ILE A 247 -2.27 -3.20 8.38
CA ILE A 247 -1.87 -2.64 9.67
C ILE A 247 -2.82 -1.50 10.02
N LEU A 248 -3.23 -1.45 11.28
CA LEU A 248 -4.10 -0.42 11.84
C LEU A 248 -3.28 0.58 12.63
N ILE A 249 -3.44 1.86 12.31
CA ILE A 249 -2.85 2.95 13.08
C ILE A 249 -3.95 3.75 13.78
N PRO A 250 -3.84 4.03 15.09
CA PRO A 250 -4.89 4.70 15.84
C PRO A 250 -4.95 6.20 15.50
N THR A 251 -6.15 6.75 15.52
CA THR A 251 -6.42 8.19 15.37
C THR A 251 -7.57 8.60 16.27
N LYS A 252 -7.81 9.91 16.37
CA LYS A 252 -9.01 10.47 16.98
C LYS A 252 -10.00 10.87 15.91
N TRP A 253 -11.28 10.65 16.18
CA TRP A 253 -12.34 11.18 15.34
C TRP A 253 -13.61 11.40 16.17
N SER A 254 -14.02 12.66 16.32
CA SER A 254 -15.28 13.05 16.94
C SER A 254 -16.41 12.97 15.90
N GLY A 255 -16.80 11.74 15.54
CA GLY A 255 -17.81 11.46 14.51
C GLY A 255 -19.24 11.86 14.85
N ASN A 256 -19.48 13.08 15.34
CA ASN A 256 -20.79 13.55 15.76
C ASN A 256 -21.65 14.17 14.65
N GLU A 257 -21.17 14.24 13.40
CA GLU A 257 -22.01 14.71 12.29
C GLU A 257 -21.99 13.74 11.11
N LEU A 258 -23.18 13.18 10.83
CA LEU A 258 -23.63 12.38 9.66
C LEU A 258 -23.39 10.86 9.72
N CYS A 259 -24.37 9.97 9.51
CA CYS A 259 -25.79 10.07 9.16
C CYS A 259 -26.51 8.79 9.66
N LYS A 260 -27.68 8.97 10.32
CA LYS A 260 -28.87 8.15 10.07
C LYS A 260 -29.19 8.23 8.57
N THR A 261 -29.71 7.18 7.94
CA THR A 261 -29.89 6.92 6.48
C THR A 261 -28.63 6.37 5.78
N LEU A 262 -28.65 5.21 5.11
CA LEU A 262 -29.75 4.34 4.64
C LEU A 262 -29.93 3.09 5.51
#